data_AF-A0A2H0VFC9-F1
#
_entry.id   AF-A0A2H0VFC9-F1
#
_cell.length_a   1.000
_cell.length_b   1.000
_cell.length_c   1.000
_cell.angle_alpha   90.00
_cell.angle_beta   90.00
_cell.angle_gamma   90.00
#
_symmetry.space_group_name_H-M   'P 1'
#
loop_
_entity.id
_entity.type
_entity.pdbx_description
1 polymer ?
#
loop_
_entity_poly.entity_id
_entity_poly.type
_entity_poly.pdbx_seq_one_letter_code
_entity_poly.pdbx_strand_id
1 'polypeptide(L)'
;MDRLRKQIENSQERRLDNVSKKELFESNRHPQSANYYKEEWSFIKKKGARENIAYQLQYLEFMINLYNDYQIYLTVESLLCKNLMITISSIIESALTSIMEAGYDKITAGTNPDRNFKSMIDLAYAKGIFSRNMKYKLQGLRRVRNSIHLSSIDYQEHVAYEPEDVNNYLDLLDKFRMELSSAL
;
A
#
# COMPACT_ATOMS: atom_id res chain seq x y z
N MET A 1 -7.88 27.97 -1.19
CA MET A 1 -8.09 26.62 -1.73
C MET A 1 -9.56 26.30 -1.65
N ASP A 2 -10.14 25.81 -2.73
CA ASP A 2 -11.51 25.30 -2.71
C ASP A 2 -11.64 24.13 -1.75
N ARG A 3 -12.79 24.04 -1.09
CA ARG A 3 -13.10 22.95 -0.16
C ARG A 3 -13.71 21.78 -0.94
N LEU A 4 -13.43 20.55 -0.49
CA LEU A 4 -14.12 19.37 -1.00
C LEU A 4 -15.63 19.52 -0.75
N ARG A 5 -16.43 19.40 -1.81
CA ARG A 5 -17.90 19.42 -1.74
C ARG A 5 -18.44 18.03 -2.00
N LYS A 6 -19.08 17.45 -0.98
CA LYS A 6 -19.77 16.17 -1.10
C LYS A 6 -21.20 16.43 -1.58
N GLN A 7 -21.58 15.86 -2.72
CA GLN A 7 -22.99 15.77 -3.11
C GLN A 7 -23.60 14.60 -2.33
N ILE A 8 -24.64 14.88 -1.56
CA ILE A 8 -25.40 13.86 -0.82
C ILE A 8 -26.80 13.89 -1.41
N GLU A 9 -27.11 12.94 -2.28
CA GLU A 9 -28.45 12.78 -2.84
C GLU A 9 -29.32 11.91 -1.92
N ASN A 10 -28.74 10.87 -1.32
CA ASN A 10 -29.41 10.00 -0.36
C ASN A 10 -28.45 9.62 0.77
N SER A 11 -28.77 10.02 2.01
CA SER A 11 -27.94 9.73 3.18
C SER A 11 -27.88 8.24 3.56
N GLN A 12 -28.86 7.45 3.14
CA GLN A 12 -28.92 6.01 3.38
C GLN A 12 -28.19 5.22 2.31
N GLU A 13 -28.02 5.78 1.10
CA GLU A 13 -27.51 5.06 -0.06
C GLU A 13 -26.32 5.79 -0.70
N ARG A 14 -25.18 5.78 0.02
CA ARG A 14 -23.94 6.48 -0.35
C ARG A 14 -23.37 6.10 -1.73
N ARG A 15 -23.84 5.02 -2.35
CA ARG A 15 -23.45 4.63 -3.72
C ARG A 15 -23.98 5.60 -4.78
N LEU A 16 -25.06 6.32 -4.46
CA LEU A 16 -25.63 7.36 -5.30
C LEU A 16 -24.93 8.72 -5.14
N ASP A 17 -24.00 8.84 -4.18
CA ASP A 17 -23.22 10.06 -4.02
C ASP A 17 -22.33 10.27 -5.26
N ASN A 18 -22.39 11.47 -5.85
CA ASN A 18 -21.59 11.89 -7.01
C ASN A 18 -21.99 11.28 -8.37
N VAL A 19 -23.19 10.71 -8.52
CA VAL A 19 -23.69 10.22 -9.84
C VAL A 19 -23.72 11.32 -10.90
N SER A 20 -23.90 12.58 -10.49
CA SER A 20 -23.84 13.75 -11.39
C SER A 20 -22.43 14.20 -11.77
N LYS A 21 -21.36 13.59 -11.23
CA LYS A 21 -19.99 13.89 -11.62
C LYS A 21 -19.60 13.14 -12.88
N LYS A 22 -18.70 13.72 -13.65
CA LYS A 22 -18.12 13.06 -14.83
C LYS A 22 -17.33 11.84 -14.39
N GLU A 23 -17.50 10.73 -15.10
CA GLU A 23 -16.65 9.57 -14.92
C GLU A 23 -15.20 9.92 -15.25
N LEU A 24 -14.29 9.47 -14.39
CA LEU A 24 -12.86 9.75 -14.52
C LEU A 24 -12.16 8.76 -15.45
N PHE A 25 -12.64 7.51 -15.47
CA PHE A 25 -12.08 6.39 -16.21
C PHE A 25 -13.18 5.66 -16.98
N GLU A 26 -12.82 5.07 -18.12
CA GLU A 26 -13.67 4.10 -18.81
C GLU A 26 -13.96 2.89 -17.92
N SER A 27 -15.10 2.22 -18.09
CA SER A 27 -15.53 1.13 -17.18
C SER A 27 -14.55 -0.05 -17.10
N ASN A 28 -13.77 -0.30 -18.15
CA ASN A 28 -12.71 -1.32 -18.20
C ASN A 28 -11.41 -0.89 -17.48
N ARG A 29 -11.30 0.39 -17.11
CA ARG A 29 -10.18 1.01 -16.37
C ARG A 29 -10.59 1.34 -14.92
N HIS A 30 -11.79 0.95 -14.50
CA HIS A 30 -12.18 1.08 -13.10
C HIS A 30 -11.34 0.13 -12.25
N PRO A 31 -10.86 0.58 -11.07
CA PRO A 31 -10.17 -0.31 -10.16
C PRO A 31 -11.02 -1.54 -9.83
N GLN A 32 -10.36 -2.68 -9.71
CA GLN A 32 -10.95 -3.91 -9.23
C GLN A 32 -11.66 -3.68 -7.90
N SER A 33 -12.73 -4.45 -7.68
CA SER A 33 -13.47 -4.35 -6.44
C SER A 33 -12.59 -4.76 -5.26
N ALA A 34 -12.83 -4.19 -4.07
CA ALA A 34 -12.15 -4.65 -2.86
C ALA A 34 -12.35 -6.15 -2.59
N ASN A 35 -13.43 -6.78 -3.09
CA ASN A 35 -13.63 -8.22 -2.91
C ASN A 35 -12.62 -9.05 -3.71
N TYR A 36 -12.28 -8.62 -4.93
CA TYR A 36 -11.23 -9.25 -5.74
C TYR A 36 -9.91 -9.31 -4.95
N TYR A 37 -9.48 -8.18 -4.37
CA TYR A 37 -8.25 -8.15 -3.57
C TYR A 37 -8.35 -8.91 -2.24
N LYS A 38 -9.53 -8.99 -1.62
CA LYS A 38 -9.74 -9.84 -0.42
C LYS A 38 -9.53 -11.32 -0.75
N GLU A 39 -9.94 -11.75 -1.94
CA GLU A 39 -9.75 -13.13 -2.41
C GLU A 39 -8.26 -13.39 -2.72
N GLU A 40 -7.61 -12.48 -3.45
CA GLU A 40 -6.18 -12.57 -3.75
C GLU A 40 -5.29 -12.61 -2.49
N TRP A 41 -5.69 -11.90 -1.43
CA TRP A 41 -4.98 -11.85 -0.14
C TRP A 41 -5.61 -12.75 0.93
N SER A 42 -6.30 -13.81 0.51
CA SER A 42 -7.02 -14.73 1.41
C SER A 42 -6.10 -15.43 2.43
N PHE A 43 -4.80 -15.56 2.14
CA PHE A 43 -3.78 -16.08 3.05
C PHE A 43 -3.58 -15.20 4.31
N ILE A 44 -4.01 -13.94 4.29
CA ILE A 44 -4.06 -13.08 5.49
C ILE A 44 -5.31 -13.45 6.31
N LYS A 45 -5.09 -14.19 7.40
CA LYS A 45 -6.17 -14.74 8.25
C LYS A 45 -6.94 -13.67 9.03
N LYS A 46 -6.29 -12.59 9.46
CA LYS A 46 -6.94 -11.51 10.22
C LYS A 46 -7.83 -10.69 9.29
N LYS A 47 -9.15 -10.92 9.38
CA LYS A 47 -10.16 -10.27 8.52
C LYS A 47 -9.96 -8.76 8.37
N GLY A 48 -9.80 -8.03 9.48
CA GLY A 48 -9.64 -6.57 9.44
C GLY A 48 -8.37 -6.11 8.71
N ALA A 49 -7.25 -6.85 8.84
CA ALA A 49 -6.04 -6.54 8.10
C ALA A 49 -6.23 -6.79 6.60
N ARG A 50 -6.82 -7.93 6.23
CA ARG A 50 -7.12 -8.29 4.84
C ARG A 50 -8.06 -7.27 4.17
N GLU A 51 -9.08 -6.81 4.87
CA GLU A 51 -10.00 -5.78 4.36
C GLU A 51 -9.26 -4.45 4.12
N ASN A 52 -8.44 -4.01 5.08
CA ASN A 52 -7.66 -2.78 4.94
C ASN A 52 -6.65 -2.87 3.79
N ILE A 53 -5.94 -4.00 3.65
CA ILE A 53 -5.04 -4.26 2.52
C ILE A 53 -5.81 -4.17 1.20
N ALA A 54 -6.97 -4.81 1.10
CA ALA A 54 -7.78 -4.78 -0.11
C ALA A 54 -8.26 -3.36 -0.47
N TYR A 55 -8.63 -2.54 0.50
CA TYR A 55 -9.00 -1.14 0.24
C TYR A 55 -7.80 -0.30 -0.22
N GLN A 56 -6.61 -0.55 0.36
CA GLN A 56 -5.39 0.14 -0.06
C GLN A 56 -4.92 -0.30 -1.46
N LEU A 57 -5.11 -1.57 -1.84
CA LEU A 57 -4.82 -2.05 -3.20
C LEU A 57 -5.76 -1.45 -4.24
N GLN A 58 -7.06 -1.37 -3.93
CA GLN A 58 -8.02 -0.66 -4.78
C GLN A 58 -7.65 0.82 -4.95
N TYR A 59 -7.21 1.48 -3.87
CA TYR A 59 -6.74 2.85 -3.95
C TYR A 59 -5.40 2.99 -4.72
N LEU A 60 -4.50 2.02 -4.58
CA LEU A 60 -3.25 1.97 -5.33
C LEU A 60 -3.51 1.86 -6.83
N GLU A 61 -4.40 0.97 -7.25
CA GLU A 61 -4.81 0.83 -8.65
C GLU A 61 -5.50 2.09 -9.18
N PHE A 62 -6.36 2.72 -8.38
CA PHE A 62 -6.93 4.03 -8.72
C PHE A 62 -5.84 5.07 -9.02
N MET A 63 -4.81 5.17 -8.17
CA MET A 63 -3.72 6.13 -8.36
C MET A 63 -2.85 5.80 -9.58
N ILE A 64 -2.64 4.52 -9.88
CA ILE A 64 -1.92 4.08 -11.09
C ILE A 64 -2.72 4.45 -12.35
N ASN A 65 -4.02 4.19 -12.38
CA ASN A 65 -4.87 4.56 -13.52
C ASN A 65 -4.94 6.09 -13.66
N LEU A 66 -5.00 6.82 -12.55
CA LEU A 66 -4.94 8.28 -12.55
C LEU A 66 -3.64 8.77 -13.19
N TYR A 67 -2.50 8.19 -12.84
CA TYR A 67 -1.20 8.55 -13.43
C TYR A 67 -1.14 8.24 -14.93
N ASN A 68 -1.63 7.07 -15.34
CA ASN A 68 -1.53 6.62 -16.72
C ASN A 68 -2.49 7.34 -17.68
N ASP A 69 -3.68 7.72 -17.19
CA ASP A 69 -4.75 8.26 -18.05
C ASP A 69 -4.81 9.79 -18.04
N TYR A 70 -4.18 10.45 -17.06
CA TYR A 70 -4.17 11.91 -16.95
C TYR A 70 -2.78 12.48 -17.16
N GLN A 71 -2.72 13.66 -17.79
CA GLN A 71 -1.48 14.41 -17.91
C GLN A 71 -1.11 15.04 -16.55
N ILE A 72 -0.21 14.37 -15.83
CA ILE A 72 0.31 14.79 -14.52
C ILE A 72 1.80 15.05 -14.69
N TYR A 73 2.30 16.18 -14.16
CA TYR A 73 3.69 16.59 -14.35
C TYR A 73 4.24 17.35 -13.13
N LEU A 74 5.57 17.39 -13.04
CA LEU A 74 6.32 18.15 -12.04
C LEU A 74 5.92 17.76 -10.61
N THR A 75 5.59 18.74 -9.77
CA THR A 75 5.29 18.54 -8.35
C THR A 75 4.14 17.56 -8.12
N VAL A 76 3.09 17.58 -8.97
CA VAL A 76 1.93 16.68 -8.77
C VAL A 76 2.30 15.24 -9.07
N GLU A 77 3.12 15.01 -10.10
CA GLU A 77 3.63 13.68 -10.45
C GLU A 77 4.50 13.12 -9.33
N SER A 78 5.48 13.90 -8.88
CA SER A 78 6.36 13.47 -7.79
C SER A 78 5.59 13.20 -6.49
N LEU A 79 4.60 14.03 -6.15
CA LEU A 79 3.74 13.79 -4.98
C LEU A 79 2.84 12.55 -5.13
N LEU A 80 2.36 12.27 -6.35
CA LEU A 80 1.62 11.05 -6.63
C LEU A 80 2.54 9.83 -6.47
N CYS A 81 3.77 9.88 -6.99
CA CYS A 81 4.77 8.83 -6.82
C CYS A 81 5.10 8.58 -5.34
N LYS A 82 5.30 9.64 -4.57
CA LYS A 82 5.44 9.59 -3.10
C LYS A 82 4.30 8.86 -2.41
N ASN A 83 3.05 9.20 -2.77
CA ASN A 83 1.86 8.56 -2.20
C ASN A 83 1.78 7.08 -2.58
N LEU A 84 2.06 6.72 -3.83
CA LEU A 84 2.13 5.33 -4.29
C LEU A 84 3.13 4.52 -3.44
N MET A 85 4.34 5.05 -3.22
CA MET A 85 5.37 4.39 -2.40
C MET A 85 4.98 4.24 -0.92
N ILE A 86 4.33 5.25 -0.33
CA ILE A 86 3.80 5.17 1.05
C ILE A 86 2.72 4.09 1.14
N THR A 87 1.80 4.04 0.18
CA THR A 87 0.72 3.06 0.14
C THR A 87 1.26 1.65 0.01
N ILE A 88 2.22 1.41 -0.90
CA ILE A 88 2.91 0.13 -1.05
C ILE A 88 3.58 -0.29 0.27
N SER A 89 4.33 0.62 0.90
CA SER A 89 4.99 0.37 2.19
C SER A 89 3.99 -0.03 3.28
N SER A 90 2.85 0.66 3.33
CA SER A 90 1.80 0.45 4.33
C SER A 90 1.09 -0.89 4.13
N ILE A 91 0.86 -1.30 2.87
CA ILE A 91 0.31 -2.63 2.55
C ILE A 91 1.23 -3.73 3.05
N ILE A 92 2.52 -3.65 2.73
CA ILE A 92 3.54 -4.63 3.12
C ILE A 92 3.67 -4.70 4.65
N GLU A 93 3.76 -3.54 5.31
CA GLU A 93 3.85 -3.45 6.77
C GLU A 93 2.60 -4.04 7.45
N SER A 94 1.40 -3.77 6.91
CA SER A 94 0.14 -4.32 7.42
C SER A 94 0.07 -5.84 7.28
N ALA A 95 0.50 -6.37 6.13
CA ALA A 95 0.56 -7.80 5.89
C ALA A 95 1.52 -8.51 6.86
N LEU A 96 2.74 -7.98 7.02
CA LEU A 96 3.72 -8.48 7.98
C LEU A 96 3.17 -8.46 9.40
N THR A 97 2.59 -7.32 9.83
CA THR A 97 1.98 -7.19 11.15
C THR A 97 0.93 -8.27 11.37
N SER A 98 0.04 -8.47 10.39
CA SER A 98 -1.02 -9.46 10.50
C SER A 98 -0.51 -10.90 10.60
N ILE A 99 0.54 -11.25 9.84
CA ILE A 99 1.11 -12.60 9.85
C ILE A 99 1.80 -12.86 11.19
N MET A 100 2.52 -11.86 11.70
CA MET A 100 3.14 -11.95 13.01
C MET A 100 2.09 -12.11 14.10
N GLU A 101 1.03 -11.31 14.11
CA GLU A 101 -0.03 -11.50 15.12
C GLU A 101 -0.66 -12.89 15.05
N ALA A 102 -0.95 -13.41 13.85
CA ALA A 102 -1.50 -14.76 13.69
C ALA A 102 -0.55 -15.89 14.12
N GLY A 103 0.77 -15.68 14.06
CA GLY A 103 1.78 -16.64 14.53
C GLY A 103 2.18 -16.48 16.01
N TYR A 104 1.90 -15.32 16.61
CA TYR A 104 2.42 -14.90 17.92
C TYR A 104 1.39 -14.90 19.05
N ASP A 105 0.14 -15.31 18.82
CA ASP A 105 -0.85 -15.53 19.90
C ASP A 105 -0.33 -16.48 21.01
N LYS A 106 0.73 -17.26 20.75
CA LYS A 106 1.40 -18.13 21.73
C LYS A 106 2.71 -17.58 22.33
N ILE A 107 3.30 -16.50 21.80
CA ILE A 107 4.64 -16.01 22.19
C ILE A 107 4.56 -14.77 23.11
N THR A 108 3.42 -14.09 23.16
CA THR A 108 3.19 -12.87 23.95
C THR A 108 3.06 -13.07 25.46
N ALA A 109 3.25 -14.30 25.98
CA ALA A 109 3.22 -14.57 27.43
C ALA A 109 4.46 -14.08 28.21
N GLY A 110 5.45 -13.42 27.59
CA GLY A 110 6.61 -12.93 28.35
C GLY A 110 7.62 -12.01 27.68
N THR A 111 7.53 -11.76 26.37
CA THR A 111 8.38 -10.75 25.70
C THR A 111 7.51 -9.92 24.77
N ASN A 112 7.70 -8.60 24.79
CA ASN A 112 7.02 -7.67 23.89
C ASN A 112 7.97 -7.46 22.69
N PRO A 113 7.92 -8.29 21.64
CA PRO A 113 8.77 -8.08 20.47
C PRO A 113 8.45 -6.71 19.90
N ASP A 114 9.48 -5.87 19.76
CA ASP A 114 9.35 -4.54 19.16
C ASP A 114 8.68 -4.68 17.79
N ARG A 115 7.45 -4.16 17.64
CA ARG A 115 6.57 -4.37 16.49
C ARG A 115 6.88 -3.43 15.32
N ASN A 116 8.05 -2.80 15.31
CA ASN A 116 8.44 -1.90 14.23
C ASN A 116 8.71 -2.68 12.92
N PHE A 117 8.59 -1.98 11.79
CA PHE A 117 8.75 -2.57 10.45
C PHE A 117 10.07 -3.34 10.27
N LYS A 118 11.18 -2.85 10.85
CA LYS A 118 12.49 -3.52 10.76
C LYS A 118 12.45 -4.89 11.43
N SER A 119 11.95 -4.97 12.66
CA SER A 119 11.87 -6.21 13.43
C SER A 119 11.01 -7.25 12.71
N MET A 120 9.89 -6.83 12.10
CA MET A 120 9.02 -7.73 11.34
C MET A 120 9.71 -8.32 10.10
N ILE A 121 10.47 -7.50 9.36
CA ILE A 121 11.26 -7.97 8.21
C ILE A 121 12.34 -8.96 8.67
N ASP A 122 13.08 -8.61 9.74
CA ASP A 122 14.17 -9.45 10.25
C ASP A 122 13.64 -10.80 10.74
N LEU A 123 12.48 -10.80 11.36
CA LEU A 123 11.83 -12.00 11.87
C LEU A 123 11.27 -12.88 10.75
N ALA A 124 10.57 -12.31 9.77
CA ALA A 124 10.06 -13.07 8.62
C ALA A 124 11.20 -13.78 7.86
N TYR A 125 12.33 -13.09 7.70
CA TYR A 125 13.56 -13.71 7.17
C TYR A 125 14.09 -14.84 8.07
N ALA A 126 14.17 -14.63 9.38
CA ALA A 126 14.64 -15.65 10.32
C ALA A 126 13.75 -16.90 10.35
N LYS A 127 12.46 -16.75 10.02
CA LYS A 127 11.49 -17.85 9.88
C LYS A 127 11.53 -18.52 8.50
N GLY A 128 12.40 -18.08 7.59
CA GLY A 128 12.52 -18.66 6.25
C GLY A 128 11.41 -18.27 5.28
N ILE A 129 10.57 -17.29 5.64
CA ILE A 129 9.49 -16.81 4.77
C ILE A 129 10.06 -16.08 3.56
N PHE A 130 11.18 -15.37 3.75
CA PHE A 130 11.79 -14.54 2.72
C PHE A 130 13.22 -14.97 2.39
N SER A 131 13.57 -14.78 1.13
CA SER A 131 14.97 -14.81 0.69
C SER A 131 15.79 -13.66 1.29
N ARG A 132 17.11 -13.80 1.30
CA ARG A 132 18.03 -12.70 1.71
C ARG A 132 17.86 -11.47 0.82
N ASN A 133 17.57 -11.69 -0.47
CA ASN A 133 17.31 -10.63 -1.43
C ASN A 133 16.03 -9.85 -1.08
N MET A 134 14.93 -10.56 -0.80
CA MET A 134 13.66 -9.95 -0.39
C MET A 134 13.84 -9.13 0.91
N LYS A 135 14.54 -9.69 1.91
CA LYS A 135 14.90 -8.94 3.13
C LYS A 135 15.61 -7.61 2.82
N TYR A 136 16.60 -7.63 1.93
CA TYR A 136 17.34 -6.42 1.56
C TYR A 136 16.43 -5.38 0.89
N LYS A 137 15.59 -5.80 -0.06
CA LYS A 137 14.64 -4.92 -0.74
C LYS A 137 13.62 -4.29 0.20
N LEU A 138 13.05 -5.08 1.11
CA LEU A 138 12.13 -4.59 2.14
C LEU A 138 12.80 -3.59 3.10
N GLN A 139 14.07 -3.80 3.46
CA GLN A 139 14.83 -2.83 4.24
C GLN A 139 15.11 -1.54 3.45
N GLY A 140 15.28 -1.63 2.13
CA GLY A 140 15.36 -0.47 1.23
C GLY A 140 14.07 0.34 1.25
N LEU A 141 12.94 -0.31 0.99
CA LEU A 141 11.60 0.30 1.06
C LEU A 141 11.35 0.99 2.40
N ARG A 142 11.68 0.33 3.52
CA ARG A 142 11.57 0.91 4.87
C ARG A 142 12.36 2.21 5.01
N ARG A 143 13.59 2.26 4.49
CA ARG A 143 14.44 3.47 4.56
C ARG A 143 13.83 4.60 3.76
N VAL A 144 13.37 4.31 2.53
CA VAL A 144 12.70 5.30 1.68
C VAL A 144 11.45 5.82 2.36
N ARG A 145 10.57 4.95 2.87
CA ARG A 145 9.39 5.36 3.62
C ARG A 145 9.73 6.25 4.81
N ASN A 146 10.81 5.94 5.54
CA ASN A 146 11.26 6.73 6.67
C ASN A 146 11.99 8.03 6.28
N SER A 147 12.41 8.20 5.02
CA SER A 147 13.00 9.44 4.53
C SER A 147 11.98 10.37 3.86
N ILE A 148 10.76 9.87 3.60
CA ILE A 148 9.66 10.69 3.10
C ILE A 148 9.16 11.63 4.20
N HIS A 149 9.78 12.81 4.30
CA HIS A 149 9.38 13.88 5.21
C HIS A 149 9.25 15.20 4.44
N LEU A 150 8.12 15.89 4.63
CA LEU A 150 7.87 17.23 4.07
C LEU A 150 8.88 18.27 4.60
N SER A 151 9.47 18.01 5.76
CA SER A 151 10.42 18.90 6.45
C SER A 151 11.87 18.71 6.03
N SER A 152 12.15 17.95 4.97
CA SER A 152 13.51 17.87 4.41
C SER A 152 13.81 19.16 3.64
N ILE A 153 14.33 20.17 4.36
CA ILE A 153 14.61 21.53 3.86
C ILE A 153 15.50 21.52 2.60
N ASP A 154 16.30 20.47 2.43
CA ASP A 154 17.33 20.39 1.40
C ASP A 154 16.88 19.72 0.09
N TYR A 155 15.63 19.22 -0.02
CA TYR A 155 15.16 18.51 -1.21
C TYR A 155 13.95 19.19 -1.85
N GLN A 156 14.06 19.46 -3.16
CA GLN A 156 12.94 19.93 -3.96
C GLN A 156 11.99 18.76 -4.26
N GLU A 157 10.75 18.83 -3.77
CA GLU A 157 9.82 17.70 -3.91
C GLU A 157 9.59 17.28 -5.36
N HIS A 158 9.61 18.19 -6.33
CA HIS A 158 9.30 17.87 -7.74
C HIS A 158 10.31 16.99 -8.47
N VAL A 159 11.49 16.71 -7.88
CA VAL A 159 12.51 15.79 -8.42
C VAL A 159 12.87 14.66 -7.46
N ALA A 160 12.14 14.54 -6.35
CA ALA A 160 12.51 13.62 -5.26
C ALA A 160 12.02 12.18 -5.48
N TYR A 161 11.01 11.99 -6.35
CA TYR A 161 10.34 10.71 -6.53
C TYR A 161 9.98 10.50 -7.99
N GLU A 162 10.50 9.42 -8.58
CA GLU A 162 10.34 9.12 -10.00
C GLU A 162 9.40 7.92 -10.23
N PRO A 163 8.70 7.85 -11.38
CA PRO A 163 7.85 6.72 -11.74
C PRO A 163 8.60 5.37 -11.71
N GLU A 164 9.88 5.36 -12.07
CA GLU A 164 10.76 4.18 -12.05
C GLU A 164 10.89 3.60 -10.64
N ASP A 165 11.00 4.45 -9.61
CA ASP A 165 11.04 4.01 -8.22
C ASP A 165 9.72 3.34 -7.81
N VAL A 166 8.60 3.93 -8.23
CA VAL A 166 7.27 3.36 -7.98
C VAL A 166 7.16 1.99 -8.63
N ASN A 167 7.54 1.86 -9.90
CA ASN A 167 7.51 0.59 -10.63
C ASN A 167 8.34 -0.48 -9.93
N ASN A 168 9.54 -0.14 -9.46
CA ASN A 168 10.40 -1.04 -8.68
C ASN A 168 9.70 -1.54 -7.39
N TYR A 169 8.90 -0.69 -6.74
CA TYR A 169 8.17 -1.06 -5.53
C TYR A 169 6.85 -1.79 -5.79
N LEU A 170 6.18 -1.56 -6.92
CA LEU A 170 5.07 -2.39 -7.37
C LEU A 170 5.56 -3.81 -7.63
N ASP A 171 6.67 -3.94 -8.34
CA ASP A 171 7.39 -5.19 -8.56
C ASP A 171 7.74 -5.91 -7.24
N LEU A 172 8.17 -5.14 -6.24
CA LEU A 172 8.46 -5.67 -4.90
C LEU A 172 7.20 -6.14 -4.18
N LEU A 173 6.09 -5.40 -4.27
CA LEU A 173 4.81 -5.77 -3.67
C LEU A 173 4.29 -7.09 -4.24
N ASP A 174 4.36 -7.27 -5.56
CA ASP A 174 3.95 -8.51 -6.22
C ASP A 174 4.80 -9.70 -5.80
N LYS A 175 6.13 -9.54 -5.83
CA LYS A 175 7.07 -10.58 -5.38
C LYS A 175 6.86 -10.92 -3.90
N PHE A 176 6.63 -9.91 -3.07
CA PHE A 176 6.32 -10.07 -1.65
C PHE A 176 5.03 -10.88 -1.43
N ARG A 177 3.96 -10.54 -2.14
CA ARG A 177 2.68 -11.27 -2.08
C ARG A 177 2.86 -12.73 -2.50
N MET A 178 3.60 -12.98 -3.58
CA MET A 178 3.88 -14.34 -4.06
C MET A 178 4.68 -15.17 -3.06
N GLU A 179 5.77 -14.63 -2.51
CA GLU A 179 6.58 -15.32 -1.49
C GLU A 179 5.74 -15.63 -0.24
N LEU A 180 4.92 -14.69 0.22
CA LEU A 180 4.01 -14.91 1.36
C LEU A 180 2.96 -15.98 1.09
N SER A 181 2.26 -15.90 -0.04
CA SER A 181 1.21 -16.86 -0.38
C SER A 181 1.74 -18.27 -0.60
N SER A 182 3.02 -18.41 -0.96
CA SER A 182 3.65 -19.73 -1.13
C SER A 182 4.13 -20.32 0.20
N ALA A 183 4.41 -19.47 1.20
CA ALA A 183 4.97 -19.87 2.48
C ALA A 183 3.92 -20.16 3.58
N LEU A 184 2.67 -19.72 3.39
CA LEU A 184 1.58 -19.77 4.39
C LEU A 184 0.43 -20.68 3.95
#